data_AF-A0A2W7AT13-F1
#
_entry.id   AF-A0A2W7AT13-F1
#
_cell.length_a   1.000
_cell.length_b   1.000
_cell.length_c   1.000
_cell.angle_alpha   90.00
_cell.angle_beta   90.00
_cell.angle_gamma   90.00
#
_symmetry.space_group_name_H-M   'P 1'
#
loop_
_entity.id
_entity.type
_entity.pdbx_description
1 polymer ?
#
loop_
_entity_poly.entity_id
_entity_poly.type
_entity_poly.pdbx_seq_one_letter_code
_entity_poly.pdbx_strand_id
1 'polypeptide(L)'
;MQQESMRSPDNSSIELNSETNGESDSEFLLTPAQEAAMLSEYGSGDDSQDNLVDEDEQVATSAEPIPKPSHGYSNAFFNHYVGHMDLLADQQTVMKYLDAHQGWFRRCANPFKADPLGETGYAMGVGKVGAMGFQVDARVGLNLLPPDENFVYRITTIPIPEQPPQGYEVDFQAEMHLKEQPLEIAENPVMTSIQWDLRLTVSLQFPAFIQKISRDMLQKTGDSVLGFVVQKVSKSLTAKVQDDFHKTHNIKVPKQIKLRR
;
A
#
# COMPACT_ATOMS: atom_id res chain seq x y z
N MET A 1 39.44 15.07 66.28
CA MET A 1 40.87 14.68 66.29
C MET A 1 41.24 14.20 64.90
N GLN A 2 42.46 14.52 64.50
CA GLN A 2 43.05 14.56 63.15
C GLN A 2 43.28 13.16 62.55
N GLN A 3 43.28 13.01 61.21
CA GLN A 3 44.46 12.58 60.43
C GLN A 3 44.24 12.52 58.90
N GLU A 4 45.37 12.49 58.22
CA GLU A 4 45.73 12.99 56.90
C GLU A 4 45.48 12.07 55.67
N SER A 5 45.34 12.74 54.51
CA SER A 5 46.04 12.55 53.21
C SER A 5 46.58 11.18 52.79
N MET A 6 46.21 10.71 51.58
CA MET A 6 47.13 10.16 50.57
C MET A 6 46.50 10.06 49.16
N ARG A 7 47.11 10.76 48.20
CA ARG A 7 47.68 10.26 46.92
C ARG A 7 46.73 9.88 45.74
N SER A 8 46.75 10.72 44.68
CA SER A 8 46.47 10.37 43.26
C SER A 8 47.61 9.51 42.66
N PRO A 9 47.45 8.80 41.52
CA PRO A 9 47.45 9.46 40.19
C PRO A 9 46.61 8.80 39.06
N ASP A 10 46.41 9.61 38.01
CA ASP A 10 46.28 9.29 36.58
C ASP A 10 45.46 8.09 36.07
N ASN A 11 44.42 8.39 35.28
CA ASN A 11 44.47 7.92 33.90
C ASN A 11 43.93 8.98 32.92
N SER A 12 44.86 9.39 32.08
CA SER A 12 44.79 10.17 30.85
C SER A 12 43.69 9.77 29.87
N SER A 13 43.13 10.81 29.24
CA SER A 13 42.79 10.90 27.81
C SER A 13 41.67 10.02 27.27
N ILE A 14 40.57 10.66 26.87
CA ILE A 14 40.07 10.68 25.48
C ILE A 14 39.13 11.91 25.39
N GLU A 15 39.64 12.99 24.80
CA GLU A 15 38.81 14.01 24.19
C GLU A 15 38.20 13.40 22.92
N LEU A 16 36.91 13.11 22.95
CA LEU A 16 36.14 12.77 21.75
C LEU A 16 35.60 14.07 21.17
N ASN A 17 36.33 14.57 20.16
CA ASN A 17 35.83 15.55 19.20
C ASN A 17 34.46 15.09 18.68
N SER A 18 33.40 15.80 19.08
CA SER A 18 32.08 15.69 18.48
C SER A 18 31.93 16.84 17.48
N GLU A 19 32.61 16.70 16.35
CA GLU A 19 32.35 17.52 15.17
C GLU A 19 31.62 16.68 14.12
N THR A 20 30.40 17.15 13.84
CA THR A 20 29.73 17.18 12.54
C THR A 20 29.49 15.84 11.82
N ASN A 21 28.23 15.39 11.84
CA ASN A 21 27.47 14.99 10.65
C ASN A 21 26.06 14.60 11.07
N GLY A 22 25.13 15.56 11.04
CA GLY A 22 23.73 15.35 11.40
C GLY A 22 22.76 16.30 10.70
N GLU A 23 23.17 16.99 9.64
CA GLU A 23 22.32 17.84 8.82
C GLU A 23 22.49 17.43 7.35
N SER A 24 21.72 16.44 6.90
CA SER A 24 21.18 16.33 5.52
C SER A 24 20.54 14.94 5.28
N ASP A 25 19.58 14.54 6.13
CA ASP A 25 18.66 13.43 5.81
C ASP A 25 17.19 13.88 5.82
N SER A 26 16.91 15.12 6.23
CA SER A 26 15.56 15.69 6.31
C SER A 26 15.09 16.35 5.01
N GLU A 27 15.99 16.57 4.05
CA GLU A 27 15.69 17.27 2.78
C GLU A 27 15.01 16.36 1.74
N PHE A 28 15.02 15.04 1.97
CA PHE A 28 14.53 14.04 1.01
C PHE A 28 13.21 13.37 1.39
N LEU A 29 12.61 13.77 2.51
CA LEU A 29 11.24 13.39 2.84
C LEU A 29 10.28 14.36 2.13
N LEU A 30 9.21 13.84 1.54
CA LEU A 30 8.14 14.67 0.99
C LEU A 30 7.69 15.68 2.04
N THR A 31 7.75 16.95 1.69
CA THR A 31 7.30 18.02 2.59
C THR A 31 5.80 17.86 2.87
N PRO A 32 5.30 18.30 4.04
CA PRO A 32 3.86 18.31 4.33
C PRO A 32 3.01 19.04 3.27
N ALA A 33 3.61 19.99 2.53
CA ALA A 33 2.96 20.67 1.41
C ALA A 33 2.80 19.77 0.17
N GLN A 34 3.82 18.98 -0.16
CA GLN A 34 3.73 17.96 -1.23
C GLN A 34 2.74 16.85 -0.85
N GLU A 35 2.67 16.50 0.44
CA GLU A 35 1.68 15.58 0.99
C GLU A 35 0.25 16.11 0.85
N ALA A 36 0.00 17.37 1.19
CA ALA A 36 -1.31 17.99 1.05
C ALA A 36 -1.74 18.13 -0.43
N ALA A 37 -0.80 18.45 -1.33
CA ALA A 37 -1.05 18.56 -2.77
C ALA A 37 -1.45 17.23 -3.41
N MET A 38 -0.89 16.10 -2.96
CA MET A 38 -1.34 14.77 -3.40
C MET A 38 -2.81 14.48 -3.04
N LEU A 39 -3.34 15.10 -1.98
CA LEU A 39 -4.68 14.81 -1.45
C LEU A 39 -5.77 15.77 -1.96
N SER A 40 -5.42 16.97 -2.45
CA SER A 40 -6.39 18.02 -2.77
C SER A 40 -7.06 17.91 -4.15
N GLU A 41 -6.51 17.16 -5.11
CA GLU A 41 -7.02 17.14 -6.50
C GLU A 41 -8.27 16.26 -6.74
N TYR A 42 -8.74 15.47 -5.75
CA TYR A 42 -9.81 14.46 -5.97
C TYR A 42 -11.08 14.64 -5.13
N GLY A 43 -11.25 15.79 -4.47
CA GLY A 43 -12.49 16.13 -3.76
C GLY A 43 -13.28 17.20 -4.50
N SER A 44 -14.11 16.81 -5.48
CA SER A 44 -15.31 17.51 -5.98
C SER A 44 -15.68 17.04 -7.40
N GLY A 45 -16.11 15.78 -7.55
CA GLY A 45 -16.73 15.28 -8.79
C GLY A 45 -18.08 14.66 -8.45
N ASP A 46 -19.15 15.39 -8.77
CA ASP A 46 -20.54 14.92 -8.67
C ASP A 46 -20.85 14.05 -9.91
N ASP A 47 -20.58 12.75 -9.83
CA ASP A 47 -20.85 11.81 -10.92
C ASP A 47 -22.26 11.23 -10.76
N SER A 48 -23.25 12.07 -11.05
CA SER A 48 -24.66 11.70 -11.17
C SER A 48 -25.09 11.75 -12.65
N GLN A 49 -24.54 10.91 -13.52
CA GLN A 49 -25.19 10.47 -14.77
C GLN A 49 -24.29 9.51 -15.55
N ASP A 50 -24.66 8.22 -15.61
CA ASP A 50 -24.25 7.36 -16.70
C ASP A 50 -25.45 6.56 -17.19
N ASN A 51 -25.78 6.77 -18.46
CA ASN A 51 -26.82 6.06 -19.20
C ASN A 51 -26.25 4.77 -19.78
N LEU A 52 -27.02 3.70 -19.62
CA LEU A 52 -26.81 2.37 -20.21
C LEU A 52 -26.93 2.43 -21.74
N VAL A 53 -26.00 1.77 -22.44
CA VAL A 53 -26.27 1.07 -23.71
C VAL A 53 -25.39 -0.18 -23.77
N ASP A 54 -26.05 -1.34 -23.87
CA ASP A 54 -25.47 -2.65 -24.20
C ASP A 54 -25.35 -2.80 -25.72
N GLU A 55 -24.23 -3.34 -26.23
CA GLU A 55 -24.20 -4.09 -27.50
C GLU A 55 -23.18 -5.25 -27.40
N ASP A 56 -23.68 -6.46 -27.67
CA ASP A 56 -22.96 -7.73 -27.83
C ASP A 56 -22.09 -7.76 -29.11
N GLU A 57 -20.91 -8.38 -29.07
CA GLU A 57 -20.59 -9.55 -29.93
C GLU A 57 -19.17 -10.13 -29.68
N GLN A 58 -19.09 -11.44 -29.89
CA GLN A 58 -17.99 -12.36 -29.59
C GLN A 58 -16.91 -12.39 -30.68
N VAL A 59 -15.60 -12.47 -30.31
CA VAL A 59 -14.59 -13.22 -31.10
C VAL A 59 -13.54 -13.85 -30.18
N ALA A 60 -13.21 -15.11 -30.51
CA ALA A 60 -12.32 -16.06 -29.84
C ALA A 60 -10.88 -15.60 -29.54
N THR A 61 -10.32 -16.08 -28.43
CA THR A 61 -8.89 -15.90 -28.11
C THR A 61 -8.18 -17.25 -28.03
N SER A 62 -7.15 -17.39 -28.88
CA SER A 62 -6.12 -18.41 -28.74
C SER A 62 -5.17 -17.99 -27.62
N ALA A 63 -4.86 -18.92 -26.72
CA ALA A 63 -3.94 -18.70 -25.61
C ALA A 63 -2.50 -18.56 -26.13
N GLU A 64 -1.98 -17.34 -26.16
CA GLU A 64 -0.55 -17.07 -26.26
C GLU A 64 0.02 -16.66 -24.90
N PRO A 65 1.28 -17.04 -24.62
CA PRO A 65 1.86 -16.99 -23.29
C PRO A 65 2.21 -15.56 -22.87
N ILE A 66 2.06 -15.31 -21.56
CA ILE A 66 2.37 -14.07 -20.84
C ILE A 66 3.74 -13.50 -21.27
N PRO A 67 3.82 -12.26 -21.78
CA PRO A 67 5.09 -11.66 -22.17
C PRO A 67 5.91 -11.33 -20.92
N LYS A 68 7.15 -11.83 -20.88
CA LYS A 68 8.19 -11.40 -19.93
C LYS A 68 8.59 -9.95 -20.23
N PRO A 69 9.02 -9.17 -19.22
CA PRO A 69 9.31 -7.74 -19.39
C PRO A 69 10.39 -7.51 -20.45
N SER A 70 10.05 -6.71 -21.46
CA SER A 70 10.95 -6.31 -22.54
C SER A 70 11.84 -5.16 -22.07
N HIS A 71 13.14 -5.44 -21.97
CA HIS A 71 14.28 -4.50 -22.06
C HIS A 71 13.92 -3.01 -22.20
N GLY A 72 14.00 -2.24 -21.10
CA GLY A 72 13.83 -0.78 -21.12
C GLY A 72 13.87 -0.08 -19.75
N TYR A 73 13.50 -0.77 -18.68
CA TYR A 73 13.51 -0.21 -17.32
C TYR A 73 14.88 -0.38 -16.66
N SER A 74 15.53 0.73 -16.33
CA SER A 74 16.91 0.73 -15.78
C SER A 74 16.96 0.81 -14.25
N ASN A 75 15.83 1.10 -13.60
CA ASN A 75 15.76 1.28 -12.15
C ASN A 75 14.49 0.63 -11.61
N ALA A 76 14.64 -0.23 -10.59
CA ALA A 76 13.56 -0.91 -9.91
C ALA A 76 13.61 -0.61 -8.41
N PHE A 77 12.46 -0.33 -7.83
CA PHE A 77 12.25 0.02 -6.43
C PHE A 77 11.40 -1.04 -5.78
N PHE A 78 11.70 -1.39 -4.54
CA PHE A 78 11.06 -2.50 -3.85
C PHE A 78 10.51 -2.06 -2.51
N ASN A 79 9.31 -2.54 -2.19
CA ASN A 79 8.74 -2.41 -0.86
C ASN A 79 8.09 -3.72 -0.42
N HIS A 80 8.31 -4.06 0.85
CA HIS A 80 7.58 -5.09 1.56
C HIS A 80 6.81 -4.45 2.71
N TYR A 81 5.51 -4.71 2.76
CA TYR A 81 4.62 -4.17 3.77
C TYR A 81 3.78 -5.29 4.39
N VAL A 82 3.77 -5.34 5.73
CA VAL A 82 2.90 -6.24 6.49
C VAL A 82 1.85 -5.42 7.23
N GLY A 83 0.58 -5.65 6.91
CA GLY A 83 -0.58 -4.99 7.49
C GLY A 83 -1.42 -5.92 8.35
N HIS A 84 -2.24 -5.36 9.24
CA HIS A 84 -3.17 -6.13 10.07
C HIS A 84 -4.54 -5.46 10.10
N MET A 85 -5.60 -6.26 10.10
CA MET A 85 -6.97 -5.78 10.24
C MET A 85 -7.77 -6.77 11.09
N ASP A 86 -8.41 -6.30 12.15
CA ASP A 86 -9.30 -7.15 12.95
C ASP A 86 -10.76 -6.85 12.61
N LEU A 87 -11.56 -7.89 12.36
CA LEU A 87 -13.00 -7.81 12.09
C LEU A 87 -13.77 -8.62 13.14
N LEU A 88 -14.86 -8.05 13.65
CA LEU A 88 -15.66 -8.63 14.75
C LEU A 88 -16.72 -9.57 14.22
N ALA A 89 -16.29 -10.64 13.57
CA ALA A 89 -17.16 -11.72 13.10
C ALA A 89 -16.34 -13.00 12.95
N ASP A 90 -17.06 -14.12 12.78
CA ASP A 90 -16.47 -15.40 12.42
C ASP A 90 -15.81 -15.36 11.04
N GLN A 91 -14.92 -16.31 10.79
CA GLN A 91 -14.15 -16.38 9.57
C GLN A 91 -15.04 -16.47 8.33
N GLN A 92 -16.15 -17.23 8.41
CA GLN A 92 -17.04 -17.46 7.27
C GLN A 92 -17.77 -16.16 6.87
N THR A 93 -18.24 -15.39 7.85
CA THR A 93 -18.86 -14.08 7.62
C THR A 93 -17.87 -13.10 7.01
N VAL A 94 -16.63 -13.08 7.50
CA VAL A 94 -15.56 -12.25 6.93
C VAL A 94 -15.22 -12.66 5.50
N MET A 95 -15.08 -13.96 5.22
CA MET A 95 -14.81 -14.46 3.88
C MET A 95 -15.91 -14.04 2.90
N LYS A 96 -17.18 -14.24 3.27
CA LYS A 96 -18.32 -13.83 2.44
C LYS A 96 -18.30 -12.34 2.11
N TYR A 97 -17.89 -11.50 3.07
CA TYR A 97 -17.72 -10.08 2.80
C TYR A 97 -16.57 -9.83 1.83
N LEU A 98 -15.40 -10.44 2.04
CA LEU A 98 -14.22 -10.27 1.18
C LEU A 98 -14.47 -10.74 -0.26
N ASP A 99 -15.19 -11.86 -0.44
CA ASP A 99 -15.60 -12.37 -1.76
C ASP A 99 -16.52 -11.40 -2.51
N ALA A 100 -17.30 -10.59 -1.80
CA ALA A 100 -18.19 -9.58 -2.37
C ALA A 100 -17.49 -8.25 -2.66
N HIS A 101 -16.22 -8.28 -3.07
CA HIS A 101 -15.38 -7.09 -3.26
C HIS A 101 -15.90 -6.12 -4.32
N GLN A 102 -16.72 -6.55 -5.27
CA GLN A 102 -17.39 -5.68 -6.24
C GLN A 102 -18.28 -4.65 -5.55
N GLY A 103 -18.84 -4.99 -4.38
CA GLY A 103 -19.65 -4.09 -3.58
C GLY A 103 -18.82 -3.05 -2.83
N TRP A 104 -17.81 -3.49 -2.06
CA TRP A 104 -17.13 -2.62 -1.09
C TRP A 104 -15.81 -2.03 -1.59
N PHE A 105 -15.06 -2.70 -2.48
CA PHE A 105 -13.68 -2.31 -2.81
C PHE A 105 -13.61 -0.88 -3.36
N ARG A 106 -14.48 -0.53 -4.32
CA ARG A 106 -14.52 0.81 -4.93
C ARG A 106 -14.89 1.90 -3.93
N ARG A 107 -15.83 1.60 -3.01
CA ARG A 107 -16.23 2.54 -1.95
C ARG A 107 -15.08 2.80 -0.97
N CYS A 108 -14.38 1.74 -0.59
CA CYS A 108 -13.23 1.82 0.32
C CYS A 108 -11.99 2.41 -0.36
N ALA A 109 -11.85 2.27 -1.68
CA ALA A 109 -10.74 2.83 -2.44
C ALA A 109 -10.78 4.35 -2.50
N ASN A 110 -11.96 4.99 -2.54
CA ASN A 110 -12.10 6.43 -2.59
C ASN A 110 -11.21 7.15 -1.55
N PRO A 111 -10.36 8.14 -1.90
CA PRO A 111 -10.35 8.88 -3.16
C PRO A 111 -9.55 8.23 -4.30
N PHE A 112 -8.93 7.06 -4.07
CA PHE A 112 -8.26 6.32 -5.13
C PHE A 112 -9.31 5.82 -6.13
N LYS A 113 -9.10 6.11 -7.42
CA LYS A 113 -9.99 5.66 -8.49
C LYS A 113 -9.78 4.16 -8.69
N ALA A 114 -10.84 3.37 -8.56
CA ALA A 114 -10.82 1.92 -8.81
C ALA A 114 -11.89 1.57 -9.85
N ASP A 115 -11.45 1.42 -11.09
CA ASP A 115 -12.32 1.08 -12.22
C ASP A 115 -12.35 -0.44 -12.39
N PRO A 116 -13.51 -1.09 -12.45
CA PRO A 116 -13.60 -2.53 -12.69
C PRO A 116 -12.91 -2.95 -14.00
N LEU A 117 -12.22 -4.09 -13.95
CA LEU A 117 -11.63 -4.80 -15.08
C LEU A 117 -12.11 -6.26 -15.04
N GLY A 118 -13.24 -6.54 -15.67
CA GLY A 118 -13.89 -7.85 -15.59
C GLY A 118 -14.51 -8.11 -14.22
N GLU A 119 -14.55 -9.37 -13.79
CA GLU A 119 -15.26 -9.82 -12.59
C GLU A 119 -14.48 -9.58 -11.28
N THR A 120 -13.18 -9.87 -11.30
CA THR A 120 -12.28 -9.83 -10.14
C THR A 120 -11.20 -8.75 -10.23
N GLY A 121 -11.10 -8.08 -11.39
CA GLY A 121 -10.06 -7.11 -11.68
C GLY A 121 -10.45 -5.65 -11.44
N TYR A 122 -9.45 -4.81 -11.17
CA TYR A 122 -9.60 -3.36 -11.03
C TYR A 122 -8.37 -2.62 -11.55
N ALA A 123 -8.56 -1.53 -12.28
CA ALA A 123 -7.53 -0.53 -12.53
C ALA A 123 -7.56 0.50 -11.40
N MET A 124 -6.57 0.45 -10.50
CA MET A 124 -6.48 1.35 -9.35
C MET A 124 -5.46 2.45 -9.58
N GLY A 125 -5.89 3.71 -9.54
CA GLY A 125 -5.04 4.90 -9.58
C GLY A 125 -4.71 5.39 -8.17
N VAL A 126 -3.41 5.55 -7.87
CA VAL A 126 -2.93 6.11 -6.58
C VAL A 126 -2.58 7.60 -6.67
N GLY A 127 -2.75 8.20 -7.86
CA GLY A 127 -2.48 9.60 -8.14
C GLY A 127 -1.03 9.90 -8.53
N LYS A 128 -0.70 11.19 -8.62
CA LYS A 128 0.64 11.68 -8.94
C LYS A 128 1.59 11.46 -7.76
N VAL A 129 2.58 10.60 -7.97
CA VAL A 129 3.61 10.26 -7.00
C VAL A 129 4.97 10.61 -7.59
N GLY A 130 5.86 11.23 -6.80
CA GLY A 130 7.22 11.46 -7.25
C GLY A 130 8.02 12.39 -6.37
N ALA A 131 9.27 12.63 -6.77
CA ALA A 131 10.25 13.46 -6.09
C ALA A 131 11.22 14.06 -7.12
N MET A 132 12.05 15.04 -6.70
CA MET A 132 13.11 15.61 -7.54
C MET A 132 12.60 16.20 -8.88
N GLY A 133 11.38 16.74 -8.88
CA GLY A 133 10.74 17.31 -10.07
C GLY A 133 10.26 16.28 -11.10
N PHE A 134 10.32 14.98 -10.79
CA PHE A 134 9.76 13.90 -11.60
C PHE A 134 8.56 13.30 -10.88
N GLN A 135 7.42 13.20 -11.58
CA GLN A 135 6.19 12.63 -11.06
C GLN A 135 5.58 11.67 -12.07
N VAL A 136 4.89 10.66 -11.54
CA VAL A 136 4.18 9.64 -12.29
C VAL A 136 2.76 9.59 -11.77
N ASP A 137 1.78 9.65 -12.67
CA ASP A 137 0.40 9.31 -12.33
C ASP A 137 0.26 7.79 -12.32
N ALA A 138 0.38 7.21 -11.13
CA ALA A 138 0.55 5.77 -10.98
C ALA A 138 -0.80 5.06 -10.95
N ARG A 139 -0.94 4.07 -11.83
CA ARG A 139 -2.10 3.22 -12.01
C ARG A 139 -1.66 1.77 -12.14
N VAL A 140 -2.29 0.88 -11.38
CA VAL A 140 -1.97 -0.54 -11.33
C VAL A 140 -3.23 -1.37 -11.61
N GLY A 141 -3.13 -2.37 -12.46
CA GLY A 141 -4.18 -3.37 -12.63
C GLY A 141 -4.04 -4.42 -11.55
N LEU A 142 -5.09 -4.66 -10.77
CA LEU A 142 -5.14 -5.61 -9.66
C LEU A 142 -6.18 -6.66 -9.95
N ASN A 143 -5.91 -7.91 -9.59
CA ASN A 143 -6.88 -8.99 -9.63
C ASN A 143 -7.08 -9.56 -8.23
N LEU A 144 -8.26 -9.38 -7.66
CA LEU A 144 -8.62 -9.86 -6.33
C LEU A 144 -9.15 -11.30 -6.47
N LEU A 145 -8.28 -12.27 -6.21
CA LEU A 145 -8.62 -13.68 -6.38
C LEU A 145 -9.42 -14.20 -5.17
N PRO A 146 -10.37 -15.13 -5.40
CA PRO A 146 -10.98 -15.89 -4.32
C PRO A 146 -9.91 -16.68 -3.55
N PRO A 147 -10.22 -17.15 -2.32
CA PRO A 147 -9.26 -17.89 -1.52
C PRO A 147 -8.85 -19.20 -2.21
N ASP A 148 -7.57 -19.56 -2.07
CA ASP A 148 -7.07 -20.87 -2.49
C ASP A 148 -7.51 -21.99 -1.51
N GLU A 149 -7.11 -23.23 -1.79
CA GLU A 149 -7.44 -24.39 -0.95
C GLU A 149 -6.95 -24.27 0.50
N ASN A 150 -6.00 -23.37 0.78
CA ASN A 150 -5.48 -23.09 2.12
C ASN A 150 -6.16 -21.86 2.77
N PHE A 151 -7.27 -21.38 2.20
CA PHE A 151 -7.97 -20.18 2.65
C PHE A 151 -7.13 -18.89 2.59
N VAL A 152 -6.16 -18.84 1.67
CA VAL A 152 -5.33 -17.65 1.43
C VAL A 152 -5.88 -16.88 0.24
N TYR A 153 -6.21 -15.62 0.48
CA TYR A 153 -6.61 -14.69 -0.58
C TYR A 153 -5.38 -14.07 -1.22
N ARG A 154 -5.43 -13.83 -2.52
CA ARG A 154 -4.31 -13.25 -3.28
C ARG A 154 -4.76 -12.06 -4.10
N ILE A 155 -3.89 -11.05 -4.18
CA ILE A 155 -4.04 -9.96 -5.13
C ILE A 155 -2.80 -9.94 -6.00
N THR A 156 -2.98 -10.03 -7.31
CA THR A 156 -1.89 -10.06 -8.28
C THR A 156 -2.05 -8.94 -9.30
N THR A 157 -0.94 -8.45 -9.86
CA THR A 157 -1.01 -7.54 -11.00
C THR A 157 -1.66 -8.22 -12.22
N ILE A 158 -2.51 -7.49 -12.92
CA ILE A 158 -3.01 -7.80 -14.27
C ILE A 158 -2.79 -6.63 -15.22
N PRO A 159 -2.66 -6.86 -16.54
CA PRO A 159 -2.57 -5.77 -17.51
C PRO A 159 -3.87 -4.96 -17.54
N ILE A 160 -3.75 -3.65 -17.71
CA ILE A 160 -4.89 -2.77 -17.98
C ILE A 160 -5.07 -2.72 -19.50
N PRO A 161 -6.22 -3.16 -20.05
CA PRO A 161 -6.47 -3.12 -21.49
C PRO A 161 -6.30 -1.72 -22.07
N GLU A 162 -5.78 -1.64 -23.30
CA GLU A 162 -5.65 -0.39 -24.07
C GLU A 162 -4.79 0.71 -23.42
N GLN A 163 -4.10 0.41 -22.31
CA GLN A 163 -3.23 1.36 -21.65
C GLN A 163 -1.92 1.52 -22.44
N PRO A 164 -1.57 2.74 -22.92
CA PRO A 164 -0.29 2.96 -23.57
C PRO A 164 0.86 2.83 -22.56
N PRO A 165 2.10 2.55 -23.02
CA PRO A 165 3.26 2.51 -22.15
C PRO A 165 3.41 3.80 -21.33
N GLN A 166 3.45 3.67 -20.00
CA GLN A 166 3.46 4.82 -19.09
C GLN A 166 4.87 5.22 -18.63
N GLY A 167 5.91 4.53 -19.10
CA GLY A 167 7.27 4.70 -18.59
C GLY A 167 7.46 4.13 -17.17
N TYR A 168 6.50 3.35 -16.66
CA TYR A 168 6.64 2.54 -15.46
C TYR A 168 5.99 1.16 -15.62
N GLU A 169 6.39 0.22 -14.78
CA GLU A 169 5.77 -1.08 -14.57
C GLU A 169 5.59 -1.31 -13.06
N VAL A 170 4.49 -1.97 -12.68
CA VAL A 170 4.18 -2.30 -11.29
C VAL A 170 3.93 -3.79 -11.18
N ASP A 171 4.74 -4.48 -10.39
CA ASP A 171 4.49 -5.85 -9.95
C ASP A 171 4.00 -5.85 -8.51
N PHE A 172 2.71 -6.13 -8.34
CA PHE A 172 1.98 -6.13 -7.09
C PHE A 172 1.59 -7.56 -6.76
N GLN A 173 2.11 -8.07 -5.65
CA GLN A 173 1.80 -9.41 -5.15
C GLN A 173 1.43 -9.29 -3.67
N ALA A 174 0.17 -9.58 -3.34
CA ALA A 174 -0.29 -9.60 -1.96
C ALA A 174 -0.92 -10.93 -1.57
N GLU A 175 -0.73 -11.30 -0.31
CA GLU A 175 -1.33 -12.47 0.31
C GLU A 175 -2.07 -12.02 1.58
N MET A 176 -3.24 -12.61 1.81
CA MET A 176 -4.04 -12.33 2.99
C MET A 176 -4.41 -13.63 3.71
N HIS A 177 -4.04 -13.66 4.99
CA HIS A 177 -4.29 -14.79 5.88
C HIS A 177 -5.31 -14.42 6.96
N LEU A 178 -6.32 -15.27 7.13
CA LEU A 178 -7.37 -15.10 8.12
C LEU A 178 -7.13 -16.05 9.30
N LYS A 179 -7.34 -15.56 10.51
CA LYS A 179 -7.28 -16.35 11.74
C LYS A 179 -8.42 -15.95 12.68
N GLU A 180 -9.35 -16.85 12.89
CA GLU A 180 -10.42 -16.69 13.89
C GLU A 180 -9.88 -16.88 15.31
N GLN A 181 -10.36 -16.06 16.24
CA GLN A 181 -9.99 -16.07 17.65
C GLN A 181 -11.22 -15.75 18.52
N PRO A 182 -11.43 -16.46 19.63
CA PRO A 182 -12.50 -16.12 20.58
C PRO A 182 -12.17 -14.83 21.33
N LEU A 183 -13.19 -14.02 21.67
CA LEU A 183 -13.03 -12.87 22.54
C LEU A 183 -13.55 -13.17 23.95
N GLU A 184 -12.75 -12.86 24.95
CA GLU A 184 -13.05 -13.16 26.36
C GLU A 184 -14.04 -12.18 27.02
N ILE A 185 -14.48 -11.14 26.31
CA ILE A 185 -15.04 -9.91 26.91
C ILE A 185 -16.57 -9.82 26.78
N ALA A 186 -17.21 -10.72 26.03
CA ALA A 186 -18.66 -10.70 25.84
C ALA A 186 -19.19 -12.12 25.62
N GLU A 187 -20.51 -12.31 25.79
CA GLU A 187 -21.20 -13.57 25.51
C GLU A 187 -21.14 -13.86 23.99
N ASN A 188 -20.05 -14.53 23.60
CA ASN A 188 -19.74 -15.13 22.30
C ASN A 188 -19.55 -14.23 21.05
N PRO A 189 -18.83 -13.09 21.07
CA PRO A 189 -18.27 -12.56 19.83
C PRO A 189 -16.94 -13.27 19.53
N VAL A 190 -16.82 -13.79 18.31
CA VAL A 190 -15.53 -14.17 17.72
C VAL A 190 -14.96 -13.00 16.92
N MET A 191 -13.65 -12.99 16.75
CA MET A 191 -12.94 -12.00 15.96
C MET A 191 -12.06 -12.71 14.95
N THR A 192 -12.12 -12.29 13.69
CA THR A 192 -11.20 -12.75 12.65
C THR A 192 -10.12 -11.71 12.46
N SER A 193 -8.90 -12.10 12.79
CA SER A 193 -7.71 -11.32 12.51
C SER A 193 -7.22 -11.61 11.09
N ILE A 194 -6.93 -10.55 10.36
CA ILE A 194 -6.42 -10.59 9.00
C ILE A 194 -4.99 -10.04 9.01
N GLN A 195 -4.06 -10.77 8.42
CA GLN A 195 -2.71 -10.29 8.13
C GLN A 195 -2.54 -10.19 6.62
N TRP A 196 -2.03 -9.05 6.16
CA TRP A 196 -1.69 -8.79 4.77
C TRP A 196 -0.17 -8.79 4.62
N ASP A 197 0.34 -9.50 3.61
CA ASP A 197 1.73 -9.44 3.18
C ASP A 197 1.76 -8.92 1.74
N LEU A 198 2.28 -7.71 1.54
CA LEU A 198 2.38 -7.05 0.24
C LEU A 198 3.83 -6.93 -0.18
N ARG A 199 4.17 -7.52 -1.32
CA ARG A 199 5.42 -7.32 -2.05
C ARG A 199 5.13 -6.48 -3.29
N LEU A 200 5.79 -5.34 -3.40
CA LEU A 200 5.61 -4.39 -4.47
C LEU A 200 6.95 -4.06 -5.12
N THR A 201 7.04 -4.25 -6.43
CA THR A 201 8.17 -3.79 -7.24
C THR A 201 7.68 -2.77 -8.24
N VAL A 202 8.33 -1.61 -8.32
CA VAL A 202 8.03 -0.57 -9.31
C VAL A 202 9.27 -0.32 -10.15
N SER A 203 9.15 -0.51 -11.46
CA SER A 203 10.23 -0.26 -12.41
C SER A 203 9.94 1.02 -13.20
N LEU A 204 10.94 1.90 -13.33
CA LEU A 204 10.77 3.23 -13.94
C LEU A 204 11.75 3.49 -15.09
N GLN A 205 11.24 4.14 -16.14
CA GLN A 205 12.03 4.74 -17.21
C GLN A 205 12.21 6.22 -16.91
N PHE A 206 13.39 6.57 -16.41
CA PHE A 206 13.68 7.95 -16.05
C PHE A 206 14.11 8.80 -17.26
N PRO A 207 13.66 10.06 -17.34
CA PRO A 207 14.18 11.02 -18.31
C PRO A 207 15.65 11.35 -18.04
N ALA A 208 16.35 11.85 -19.07
CA ALA A 208 17.79 12.07 -19.04
C ALA A 208 18.29 12.98 -17.90
N PHE A 209 17.46 13.89 -17.39
CA PHE A 209 17.86 14.77 -16.28
C PHE A 209 17.97 14.02 -14.94
N ILE A 210 17.11 13.04 -14.67
CA ILE A 210 17.17 12.22 -13.46
C ILE A 210 18.36 11.25 -13.52
N GLN A 211 18.73 10.79 -14.71
CA GLN A 211 19.89 9.89 -14.89
C GLN A 211 21.23 10.54 -14.51
N LYS A 212 21.28 11.87 -14.31
CA LYS A 212 22.46 12.59 -13.81
C LYS A 212 22.62 12.48 -12.30
N ILE A 213 21.58 12.06 -11.58
CA ILE A 213 21.60 11.83 -10.14
C ILE A 213 22.34 10.53 -9.87
N SER A 214 23.05 10.43 -8.73
CA SER A 214 23.73 9.19 -8.36
C SER A 214 22.72 8.06 -8.17
N ARG A 215 23.11 6.83 -8.53
CA ARG A 215 22.24 5.66 -8.40
C ARG A 215 21.77 5.43 -6.97
N ASP A 216 22.66 5.60 -5.99
CA ASP A 216 22.35 5.40 -4.57
C ASP A 216 21.29 6.38 -4.07
N MET A 217 21.39 7.64 -4.47
CA MET A 217 20.43 8.68 -4.10
C MET A 217 19.08 8.44 -4.77
N LEU A 218 19.09 8.06 -6.04
CA LEU A 218 17.89 7.70 -6.78
C LEU A 218 17.18 6.50 -6.14
N GLN A 219 17.93 5.44 -5.79
CA GLN A 219 17.42 4.25 -5.13
C GLN A 219 16.77 4.59 -3.78
N LYS A 220 17.52 5.26 -2.89
CA LYS A 220 17.02 5.66 -1.56
C LYS A 220 15.76 6.52 -1.65
N THR A 221 15.74 7.48 -2.57
CA THR A 221 14.58 8.37 -2.74
C THR A 221 13.38 7.59 -3.26
N GLY A 222 13.56 6.75 -4.27
CA GLY A 222 12.46 5.96 -4.83
C GLY A 222 11.90 4.93 -3.85
N ASP A 223 12.74 4.22 -3.11
CA ASP A 223 12.30 3.27 -2.07
C ASP A 223 11.55 4.00 -0.93
N SER A 224 12.00 5.20 -0.57
CA SER A 224 11.33 6.03 0.46
C SER A 224 9.97 6.52 -0.01
N VAL A 225 9.87 7.03 -1.25
CA VAL A 225 8.59 7.46 -1.85
C VAL A 225 7.63 6.26 -1.97
N LEU A 226 8.13 5.11 -2.43
CA LEU A 226 7.34 3.90 -2.56
C LEU A 226 6.82 3.43 -1.19
N GLY A 227 7.68 3.34 -0.19
CA GLY A 227 7.30 2.96 1.16
C GLY A 227 6.26 3.90 1.77
N PHE A 228 6.40 5.21 1.55
CA PHE A 228 5.42 6.20 2.01
C PHE A 228 4.04 5.98 1.37
N VAL A 229 3.99 5.81 0.04
CA VAL A 229 2.73 5.58 -0.68
C VAL A 229 2.08 4.28 -0.23
N VAL A 230 2.83 3.18 -0.18
CA VAL A 230 2.32 1.88 0.27
C VAL A 230 1.74 1.98 1.68
N GLN A 231 2.46 2.62 2.60
CA GLN A 231 2.02 2.76 3.98
C GLN A 231 0.73 3.60 4.09
N LYS A 232 0.65 4.71 3.34
CA LYS A 232 -0.52 5.61 3.33
C LYS A 232 -1.75 4.92 2.75
N VAL A 233 -1.61 4.34 1.56
CA VAL A 233 -2.70 3.66 0.85
C VAL A 233 -3.20 2.47 1.68
N SER A 234 -2.29 1.62 2.15
CA SER A 234 -2.66 0.42 2.93
C SER A 234 -3.39 0.78 4.22
N LYS A 235 -2.88 1.75 5.01
CA LYS A 235 -3.56 2.20 6.24
C LYS A 235 -4.95 2.79 5.95
N SER A 236 -5.08 3.58 4.88
CA SER A 236 -6.36 4.18 4.51
C SER A 236 -7.39 3.13 4.09
N LEU A 237 -6.99 2.19 3.24
CA LEU A 237 -7.83 1.09 2.79
C LEU A 237 -8.25 0.20 3.96
N THR A 238 -7.30 -0.23 4.80
CA THR A 238 -7.59 -1.05 5.98
C THR A 238 -8.61 -0.39 6.90
N ALA A 239 -8.45 0.90 7.21
CA ALA A 239 -9.39 1.62 8.05
C ALA A 239 -10.80 1.66 7.42
N LYS A 240 -10.90 1.96 6.13
CA LYS A 240 -12.19 2.04 5.42
C LYS A 240 -12.87 0.69 5.27
N VAL A 241 -12.10 -0.37 4.99
CA VAL A 241 -12.63 -1.74 4.89
C VAL A 241 -13.15 -2.20 6.25
N GLN A 242 -12.43 -1.92 7.33
CA GLN A 242 -12.89 -2.20 8.70
C GLN A 242 -14.20 -1.44 9.00
N ASP A 243 -14.24 -0.13 8.73
CA ASP A 243 -15.43 0.69 8.98
C ASP A 243 -16.64 0.26 8.11
N ASP A 244 -16.43 -0.02 6.82
CA ASP A 244 -17.49 -0.51 5.91
C ASP A 244 -18.01 -1.87 6.36
N PHE A 245 -17.12 -2.79 6.75
CA PHE A 245 -17.51 -4.11 7.25
C PHE A 245 -18.44 -4.00 8.46
N HIS A 246 -18.02 -3.29 9.50
CA HIS A 246 -18.81 -3.16 10.74
C HIS A 246 -20.11 -2.41 10.50
N LYS A 247 -20.11 -1.39 9.63
CA LYS A 247 -21.31 -0.65 9.26
C LYS A 247 -22.31 -1.53 8.50
N THR A 248 -21.86 -2.24 7.47
CA THR A 248 -22.70 -3.09 6.61
C THR A 248 -23.32 -4.26 7.39
N HIS A 249 -22.64 -4.76 8.42
CA HIS A 249 -23.14 -5.83 9.29
C HIS A 249 -23.84 -5.32 10.57
N ASN A 250 -24.02 -3.99 10.73
CA ASN A 250 -24.57 -3.37 11.94
C ASN A 250 -23.86 -3.79 13.25
N ILE A 251 -22.56 -4.06 13.19
CA ILE A 251 -21.76 -4.47 14.33
C ILE A 251 -21.29 -3.23 15.09
N LYS A 252 -21.70 -3.10 16.35
CA LYS A 252 -21.19 -2.06 17.24
C LYS A 252 -19.92 -2.54 17.92
N VAL A 253 -18.78 -1.97 17.56
CA VAL A 253 -17.49 -2.25 18.19
C VAL A 253 -17.52 -1.74 19.65
N PRO A 254 -17.43 -2.61 20.67
CA PRO A 254 -17.39 -2.19 22.07
C PRO A 254 -16.14 -1.34 22.35
N LYS A 255 -16.26 -0.32 23.21
CA LYS A 255 -15.14 0.58 23.56
C LYS A 255 -13.94 -0.12 24.22
N GLN A 256 -14.17 -1.30 24.78
CA GLN A 256 -13.14 -2.13 25.42
C GLN A 256 -12.28 -2.90 24.40
N ILE A 257 -12.76 -3.04 23.15
CA ILE A 257 -12.06 -3.75 22.08
C ILE A 257 -11.30 -2.75 21.23
N LYS A 258 -9.98 -2.89 21.18
CA LYS A 258 -9.11 -2.13 20.28
C LYS A 258 -8.75 -3.01 19.08
N LEU A 259 -9.34 -2.70 17.93
CA LEU A 259 -9.06 -3.40 16.68
C LEU A 259 -7.74 -2.91 16.07
N ARG A 260 -6.93 -3.85 15.55
CA ARG A 260 -5.73 -3.50 14.77
C ARG A 260 -6.11 -2.98 13.38
N ARG A 261 -5.27 -2.09 12.86
CA ARG A 261 -5.35 -1.40 11.57
C ARG A 261 -3.95 -1.11 11.06
#